data_AF-A0A523RWR5-F1
#
_entry.id   AF-A0A523RWR5-F1
#
_cell.length_a   1.000
_cell.length_b   1.000
_cell.length_c   1.000
_cell.angle_alpha   90.00
_cell.angle_beta   90.00
_cell.angle_gamma   90.00
#
_symmetry.space_group_name_H-M   'P 1'
#
loop_
_entity.id
_entity.type
_entity.pdbx_description
1 polymer ?
#
loop_
_entity_poly.entity_id
_entity_poly.type
_entity_poly.pdbx_seq_one_letter_code
_entity_poly.pdbx_strand_id
1 'polypeptide(L)'
;MIDNKSKLVILVNKENVSAIRIMGDILEISPEEIIKLIEDLCATGTIHGSITDDGERFYKSEIKLSDAPVIPGGDQTPAFMKFDTRPGIISSIIGFAIIALGLFLNANALDFVEQDFGAITMFLGVFILFSGMYCLSRRKTPE
;
A
#
# COMPACT_ATOMS: atom_id res chain seq x y z
N MET A 1 35.38 11.16 -30.49
CA MET A 1 34.25 12.07 -30.23
C MET A 1 32.99 11.24 -30.37
N ILE A 2 32.24 11.02 -29.28
CA ILE A 2 30.94 10.34 -29.34
C ILE A 2 29.95 11.40 -29.81
N ASP A 3 29.39 11.20 -30.99
CA ASP A 3 28.39 12.07 -31.61
C ASP A 3 27.14 12.21 -30.71
N ASN A 4 26.55 13.40 -30.66
CA ASN A 4 25.43 13.72 -29.78
C ASN A 4 24.21 12.81 -30.08
N LYS A 5 24.06 12.37 -31.33
CA LYS A 5 23.06 11.36 -31.74
C LYS A 5 23.25 10.03 -31.02
N SER A 6 24.49 9.55 -30.87
CA SER A 6 24.77 8.27 -30.20
C SER A 6 24.49 8.33 -28.70
N LYS A 7 24.79 9.47 -28.05
CA LYS A 7 24.48 9.67 -26.63
C LYS A 7 22.98 9.74 -26.38
N LEU A 8 22.23 10.44 -27.24
CA LEU A 8 20.78 10.53 -27.14
C LEU A 8 20.10 9.16 -27.25
N VAL A 9 20.57 8.30 -28.15
CA VAL A 9 20.09 6.90 -28.26
C VAL A 9 20.33 6.12 -26.98
N ILE A 10 21.47 6.31 -26.30
CA ILE A 10 21.78 5.66 -25.01
C ILE A 10 20.81 6.15 -23.93
N LEU A 11 20.60 7.47 -23.82
CA LEU A 11 19.68 8.07 -22.83
C LEU A 11 18.25 7.54 -22.99
N VAL A 12 17.78 7.44 -24.23
CA VAL A 12 16.42 6.97 -24.55
C VAL A 12 16.27 5.46 -24.37
N ASN A 13 17.21 4.65 -24.89
CA ASN A 13 17.04 3.18 -24.94
C ASN A 13 17.60 2.43 -23.73
N LYS A 14 18.68 2.92 -23.12
CA LYS A 14 19.32 2.25 -21.97
C LYS A 14 18.90 2.86 -20.64
N GLU A 15 18.85 4.19 -20.57
CA GLU A 15 18.57 4.92 -19.32
C GLU A 15 17.08 5.27 -19.17
N ASN A 16 16.26 5.01 -20.18
CA ASN A 16 14.81 5.27 -20.20
C ASN A 16 14.45 6.71 -19.81
N VAL A 17 15.30 7.69 -20.17
CA VAL A 17 15.01 9.11 -19.97
C VAL A 17 13.93 9.51 -20.97
N SER A 18 12.85 10.12 -20.48
CA SER A 18 11.70 10.55 -21.31
C SER A 18 11.54 12.07 -21.39
N ALA A 19 12.07 12.83 -20.42
CA ALA A 19 11.95 14.28 -20.40
C ALA A 19 13.01 14.93 -21.29
N ILE A 20 12.58 15.73 -22.27
CA ILE A 20 13.46 16.40 -23.25
C ILE A 20 14.39 17.40 -22.54
N ARG A 21 13.90 18.09 -21.51
CA ARG A 21 14.73 19.02 -20.72
C ARG A 21 15.90 18.31 -20.02
N ILE A 22 15.66 17.11 -19.48
CA ILE A 22 16.72 16.32 -18.83
C ILE A 22 17.75 15.85 -19.87
N MET A 23 17.31 15.48 -21.07
CA MET A 23 18.23 15.18 -22.16
C MET A 23 19.07 16.41 -22.55
N GLY A 24 18.49 17.61 -22.50
CA GLY A 24 19.15 18.91 -22.75
C GLY A 24 20.24 19.21 -21.75
N ASP A 25 19.91 19.03 -20.47
CA ASP A 25 20.85 19.23 -19.37
C ASP A 25 22.04 18.27 -19.46
N ILE A 26 21.82 17.01 -19.87
CA ILE A 26 22.88 15.99 -19.98
C ILE A 26 23.75 16.19 -21.23
N LEU A 27 23.14 16.60 -22.35
CA LEU A 27 23.85 16.77 -23.62
C LEU A 27 24.44 18.18 -23.78
N GLU A 28 24.10 19.11 -22.88
CA GLU A 28 24.44 20.54 -22.95
C GLU A 28 23.93 21.21 -24.22
N ILE A 29 22.71 20.86 -24.64
CA ILE A 29 22.07 21.35 -25.87
C ILE A 29 20.67 21.89 -25.56
N SER A 30 20.21 22.85 -26.36
CA SER A 30 18.86 23.40 -26.27
C SER A 30 17.78 22.32 -26.50
N PRO A 31 16.63 22.42 -25.82
CA PRO A 31 15.49 21.52 -26.03
C PRO A 31 15.04 21.45 -27.50
N GLU A 32 15.08 22.58 -28.22
CA GLU A 32 14.69 22.67 -29.63
C GLU A 32 15.60 21.86 -30.55
N GLU A 33 16.90 21.82 -30.24
CA GLU A 33 17.85 21.00 -30.98
C GLU A 33 17.67 19.51 -30.67
N ILE A 34 17.27 19.16 -29.44
CA ILE A 34 16.97 17.77 -29.10
C ILE A 34 15.73 17.28 -29.82
N ILE A 35 14.68 18.09 -29.91
CA ILE A 35 13.48 17.75 -30.68
C ILE A 35 13.86 17.41 -32.13
N LYS A 36 14.69 18.24 -32.78
CA LYS A 36 15.19 17.96 -34.13
C LYS A 36 16.01 16.67 -34.20
N LEU A 37 16.88 16.41 -33.22
CA LEU A 37 17.65 15.18 -33.16
C LEU A 37 16.77 13.95 -32.96
N ILE A 38 15.72 14.05 -32.16
CA ILE A 38 14.74 12.98 -31.95
C ILE A 38 13.96 12.72 -33.25
N GLU A 39 13.50 13.77 -33.93
CA GLU A 39 12.82 13.65 -35.22
C GLU A 39 13.70 12.98 -36.28
N ASP A 40 14.98 13.40 -36.39
CA ASP A 40 15.98 12.76 -37.25
C ASP A 40 16.17 11.26 -36.91
N LEU A 41 16.26 10.94 -35.62
CA LEU A 41 16.48 9.57 -35.16
C LEU A 41 15.22 8.70 -35.33
N CYS A 42 14.03 9.28 -35.25
CA CYS A 42 12.76 8.64 -35.60
C CYS A 42 12.66 8.40 -37.11
N ALA A 43 13.02 9.38 -37.93
CA ALA A 43 12.99 9.27 -39.39
C ALA A 43 13.96 8.21 -39.93
N THR A 44 15.09 8.01 -39.25
CA THR A 44 16.07 6.96 -39.56
C THR A 44 15.73 5.59 -38.96
N GLY A 45 14.65 5.49 -38.16
CA GLY A 45 14.24 4.25 -37.49
C GLY A 45 15.17 3.81 -36.34
N THR A 46 16.04 4.70 -35.86
CA THR A 46 17.00 4.40 -34.79
C THR A 46 16.33 4.36 -33.41
N ILE A 47 15.32 5.21 -33.22
CA ILE A 47 14.43 5.23 -32.05
C ILE A 47 12.98 5.20 -32.53
N HIS A 48 12.10 4.57 -31.77
CA HIS A 48 10.68 4.47 -32.10
C HIS A 48 9.87 5.11 -30.96
N GLY A 49 9.10 6.14 -31.28
CA GLY A 49 8.30 6.86 -30.28
C GLY A 49 7.64 8.11 -30.82
N SER A 50 7.00 8.87 -29.93
CA SER A 50 6.33 10.14 -30.24
C SER A 50 6.66 11.19 -29.19
N ILE A 51 6.83 12.43 -29.64
CA ILE A 51 6.91 13.59 -28.74
C ILE A 51 5.48 14.00 -28.36
N THR A 52 5.29 14.45 -27.13
CA THR A 52 4.01 14.99 -26.65
C THR A 52 3.66 16.33 -27.30
N ASP A 53 2.37 16.68 -27.33
CA ASP A 53 1.88 17.94 -27.92
C ASP A 53 2.48 19.19 -27.24
N ASP A 54 2.91 19.06 -25.98
CA ASP A 54 3.59 20.11 -25.21
C ASP A 54 5.10 20.23 -25.51
N GLY A 55 5.67 19.29 -26.29
CA GLY A 55 7.10 19.26 -26.61
C GLY A 55 8.01 18.93 -25.43
N GLU A 56 7.48 18.53 -24.28
CA GLU A 56 8.27 18.33 -23.06
C GLU A 56 8.81 16.89 -22.91
N ARG A 57 8.16 15.91 -23.55
CA ARG A 57 8.46 14.49 -23.34
C ARG A 57 8.50 13.69 -24.64
N PHE A 58 9.37 12.71 -24.67
CA PHE A 58 9.43 11.67 -25.70
C PHE A 58 8.97 10.33 -25.10
N TYR A 59 7.93 9.74 -25.68
CA TYR A 59 7.42 8.42 -25.31
C TYR A 59 7.88 7.38 -26.32
N LYS A 60 8.65 6.39 -25.86
CA LYS A 60 9.05 5.24 -26.67
C LYS A 60 7.82 4.36 -26.97
N SER A 61 7.58 4.03 -28.23
CA SER A 61 6.45 3.19 -28.65
C SER A 61 6.65 1.71 -28.31
N GLU A 62 7.90 1.25 -28.23
CA GLU A 62 8.26 -0.04 -27.66
C GLU A 62 8.62 0.10 -26.18
N ILE A 63 7.61 0.26 -25.34
CA ILE A 63 7.80 -0.06 -23.92
C ILE A 63 7.92 -1.58 -23.89
N LYS A 64 9.14 -2.09 -23.63
CA LYS A 64 9.26 -3.42 -23.04
C LYS A 64 8.51 -3.35 -21.72
N LEU A 65 7.22 -3.71 -21.74
CA LEU A 65 6.52 -4.19 -20.57
C LEU A 65 7.48 -5.21 -19.98
N SER A 66 8.02 -4.90 -18.80
CA SER A 66 8.99 -5.75 -18.10
C SER A 66 8.62 -7.22 -18.31
N ASP A 67 9.57 -8.06 -18.71
CA ASP A 67 9.45 -9.53 -18.66
C ASP A 67 9.32 -10.03 -17.19
N ALA A 68 8.87 -9.17 -16.27
CA ALA A 68 8.39 -9.59 -14.98
C ALA A 68 7.28 -10.61 -15.25
N PRO A 69 7.39 -11.84 -14.70
CA PRO A 69 6.37 -12.85 -14.89
C PRO A 69 5.04 -12.22 -14.51
N VAL A 70 4.06 -12.29 -15.41
CA VAL A 70 2.67 -11.97 -15.09
C VAL A 70 2.31 -12.95 -13.97
N ILE A 71 2.38 -12.47 -12.72
CA ILE A 71 1.92 -13.25 -11.58
C ILE A 71 0.44 -13.47 -11.90
N PRO A 72 0.00 -14.71 -12.16
CA PRO A 72 -1.42 -14.96 -12.33
C PRO A 72 -2.05 -14.43 -11.06
N GLY A 73 -2.89 -13.39 -11.20
CA GLY A 73 -3.66 -12.85 -10.11
C GLY A 73 -4.57 -13.96 -9.63
N GLY A 74 -4.06 -14.81 -8.75
CA GLY A 74 -4.88 -15.79 -8.08
C GLY A 74 -5.89 -14.97 -7.30
N ASP A 75 -7.17 -15.17 -7.58
CA ASP A 75 -8.30 -14.66 -6.81
C ASP A 75 -8.33 -15.24 -5.37
N GLN A 76 -7.16 -15.45 -4.77
CA GLN A 76 -7.04 -15.74 -3.36
C GLN A 76 -7.29 -14.42 -2.64
N THR A 77 -8.57 -14.22 -2.28
CA THR A 77 -8.97 -13.20 -1.31
C THR A 77 -7.93 -13.18 -0.18
N PRO A 78 -7.32 -12.02 0.10
CA PRO A 78 -6.25 -11.93 1.06
C PRO A 78 -6.65 -12.55 2.41
N ALA A 79 -5.72 -13.21 3.10
CA ALA A 79 -6.02 -13.90 4.35
C ALA A 79 -6.68 -13.00 5.41
N PHE A 80 -6.44 -11.68 5.36
CA PHE A 80 -7.08 -10.70 6.23
C PHE A 80 -8.58 -10.51 5.98
N MET A 81 -9.11 -10.86 4.80
CA MET A 81 -10.55 -10.87 4.53
C MET A 81 -11.24 -12.11 5.11
N LYS A 82 -10.48 -13.15 5.48
CA LYS A 82 -11.02 -14.41 6.02
C LYS A 82 -11.11 -14.44 7.55
N PHE A 83 -10.56 -13.43 8.24
CA PHE A 83 -10.56 -13.40 9.71
C PHE A 83 -11.92 -12.92 10.24
N ASP A 84 -12.66 -13.82 10.91
CA ASP A 84 -13.91 -13.47 11.57
C ASP A 84 -13.66 -12.87 12.96
N THR A 85 -13.95 -11.58 13.12
CA THR A 85 -13.80 -10.84 14.39
C THR A 85 -14.98 -11.02 15.33
N ARG A 86 -16.12 -11.55 14.84
CA ARG A 86 -17.37 -11.65 15.60
C ARG A 86 -17.23 -12.39 16.93
N PRO A 87 -16.53 -13.54 17.02
CA PRO A 87 -16.37 -14.24 18.30
C PRO A 87 -15.67 -13.39 19.36
N GLY A 88 -14.62 -12.66 19.00
CA GLY A 88 -13.91 -11.78 19.93
C GLY A 88 -14.74 -10.58 20.37
N ILE A 89 -15.53 -10.01 19.46
CA ILE A 89 -16.47 -8.91 19.76
C ILE A 89 -17.55 -9.39 20.74
N ILE A 90 -18.18 -10.52 20.45
CA ILE A 90 -19.24 -11.11 21.28
C ILE A 90 -18.72 -11.38 22.69
N SER A 91 -17.57 -12.04 22.82
CA SER A 91 -16.95 -12.32 24.13
C SER A 91 -16.64 -11.03 24.90
N SER A 92 -16.17 -9.99 24.21
CA SER A 92 -15.89 -8.70 24.85
C SER A 92 -17.16 -8.03 25.37
N ILE A 93 -18.25 -8.05 24.59
CA ILE A 93 -19.56 -7.50 24.99
C ILE A 93 -20.11 -8.26 26.20
N ILE A 94 -20.04 -9.59 26.19
CA ILE A 94 -20.49 -10.43 27.32
C ILE A 94 -19.68 -10.11 28.57
N GLY A 95 -18.35 -10.02 28.47
CA GLY A 95 -17.49 -9.64 29.60
C GLY A 95 -17.87 -8.27 30.17
N PHE A 96 -18.11 -7.28 29.30
CA PHE A 96 -18.56 -5.95 29.72
C PHE A 96 -19.93 -5.98 30.43
N ALA A 97 -20.89 -6.75 29.91
CA ALA A 97 -22.20 -6.91 30.55
C ALA A 97 -22.11 -7.53 31.95
N ILE A 98 -21.22 -8.51 32.14
CA ILE A 98 -20.97 -9.13 33.45
C ILE A 98 -20.35 -8.11 34.43
N ILE A 99 -19.42 -7.27 33.97
CA ILE A 99 -18.86 -6.18 34.80
C ILE A 99 -19.97 -5.21 35.22
N ALA A 100 -20.82 -4.79 34.29
CA ALA A 100 -21.94 -3.90 34.59
C ALA A 100 -22.89 -4.51 35.63
N LEU A 101 -23.16 -5.81 35.54
CA LEU A 101 -23.94 -6.54 36.53
C LEU A 101 -23.25 -6.57 37.90
N GLY A 102 -21.94 -6.87 37.95
CA GLY A 102 -21.18 -6.87 39.20
C GLY A 102 -21.09 -5.48 39.86
N LEU A 103 -21.02 -4.41 39.06
CA LEU A 103 -21.13 -3.02 39.55
C LEU A 103 -22.50 -2.73 40.12
N PHE A 104 -23.56 -3.17 39.43
CA PHE A 104 -24.93 -2.98 39.89
C PHE A 104 -25.19 -3.72 41.21
N LEU A 105 -24.71 -4.97 41.33
CA LEU A 105 -24.79 -5.74 42.56
C LEU A 105 -24.04 -5.06 43.71
N ASN A 106 -22.82 -4.58 43.47
CA ASN A 106 -22.05 -3.85 44.47
C ASN A 106 -22.70 -2.54 44.91
N ALA A 107 -23.29 -1.79 43.98
CA ALA A 107 -23.92 -0.51 44.29
C ALA A 107 -25.17 -0.66 45.18
N ASN A 108 -25.80 -1.83 45.16
CA ASN A 108 -27.00 -2.13 45.95
C ASN A 108 -26.72 -3.09 47.12
N ALA A 109 -25.45 -3.44 47.36
CA ALA A 109 -25.08 -4.38 48.42
C ALA A 109 -25.39 -3.78 49.80
N LEU A 110 -26.01 -4.57 50.68
CA LEU A 110 -26.34 -4.17 52.05
C LEU A 110 -25.31 -4.68 53.07
N ASP A 111 -24.53 -5.70 52.72
CA ASP A 111 -23.51 -6.29 53.56
C ASP A 111 -22.20 -6.61 52.80
N PHE A 112 -21.18 -7.01 53.55
CA PHE A 112 -19.86 -7.32 53.00
C PHE A 112 -19.85 -8.59 52.14
N VAL A 113 -20.78 -9.53 52.36
CA VAL A 113 -20.82 -10.79 51.61
C VAL A 113 -21.35 -10.55 50.20
N GLU A 114 -22.40 -9.75 50.07
CA GLU A 114 -22.95 -9.30 48.78
C GLU A 114 -21.94 -8.46 48.01
N GLN A 115 -21.19 -7.61 48.72
CA GLN A 115 -20.12 -6.79 48.13
C GLN A 115 -18.99 -7.67 47.57
N ASP A 116 -18.51 -8.66 48.34
CA ASP A 116 -17.47 -9.60 47.89
C ASP A 116 -17.95 -10.41 46.67
N PHE A 117 -19.22 -10.83 46.66
CA PHE A 117 -19.81 -11.53 45.53
C PHE A 117 -19.87 -10.66 44.26
N GLY A 118 -20.25 -9.38 44.40
CA GLY A 118 -20.19 -8.41 43.32
C GLY A 118 -18.76 -8.21 42.80
N ALA A 119 -17.78 -8.14 43.69
CA ALA A 119 -16.36 -8.02 43.35
C ALA A 119 -15.84 -9.21 42.54
N ILE A 120 -16.16 -10.44 42.96
CA ILE A 120 -15.80 -11.67 42.24
C ILE A 120 -16.45 -11.67 40.85
N THR A 121 -17.72 -11.27 40.75
CA THR A 121 -18.46 -11.19 39.48
C THR A 121 -17.79 -10.20 38.52
N MET A 122 -17.37 -9.02 39.01
CA MET A 122 -16.62 -8.06 38.20
C MET A 122 -15.29 -8.63 37.72
N PHE A 123 -14.52 -9.31 38.58
CA PHE A 123 -13.26 -9.94 38.21
C PHE A 123 -13.44 -10.98 37.09
N LEU A 124 -14.49 -11.80 37.18
CA LEU A 124 -14.84 -12.76 36.13
C LEU A 124 -15.15 -12.04 34.80
N GLY A 125 -15.92 -10.97 34.86
CA GLY A 125 -16.25 -10.15 33.68
C GLY A 125 -15.02 -9.53 33.03
N VAL A 126 -14.07 -9.02 33.82
CA VAL A 126 -12.78 -8.48 33.34
C VAL A 126 -11.95 -9.56 32.64
N PHE A 127 -11.90 -10.77 33.20
CA PHE A 127 -11.17 -11.88 32.58
C PHE A 127 -11.74 -12.25 31.20
N ILE A 128 -13.07 -12.34 31.09
CA ILE A 128 -13.77 -12.62 29.83
C ILE A 128 -13.55 -11.50 28.82
N LEU A 129 -13.65 -10.24 29.27
CA LEU A 129 -13.42 -9.06 28.44
C LEU A 129 -12.00 -9.07 27.84
N PHE A 130 -10.98 -9.29 28.66
CA PHE A 130 -9.60 -9.35 28.17
C PHE A 130 -9.36 -10.54 27.24
N SER A 131 -9.99 -11.69 27.49
CA SER A 131 -9.91 -12.83 26.57
C SER A 131 -10.50 -12.50 25.20
N GLY A 132 -11.66 -11.83 25.15
CA GLY A 132 -12.29 -11.37 23.92
C GLY A 132 -11.42 -10.35 23.16
N MET A 133 -10.85 -9.38 23.88
CA MET A 133 -9.93 -8.38 23.31
C MET A 133 -8.63 -9.00 22.80
N TYR A 134 -8.10 -10.01 23.49
CA TYR A 134 -6.92 -10.75 23.05
C TYR A 134 -7.17 -11.52 21.75
N CYS A 135 -8.36 -12.10 21.60
CA CYS A 135 -8.75 -12.76 20.34
C CYS A 135 -8.84 -11.77 19.18
N LEU A 136 -9.29 -10.53 19.45
CA LEU A 136 -9.32 -9.45 18.46
C LEU A 136 -7.92 -8.94 18.10
N SER A 137 -7.01 -8.84 19.07
CA SER A 137 -5.66 -8.30 18.86
C SER A 137 -4.74 -9.26 18.10
N ARG A 138 -5.05 -10.57 18.07
CA ARG A 138 -4.34 -11.57 17.26
C ARG A 138 -4.56 -11.45 15.75
N ARG A 139 -5.22 -10.38 15.27
CA ARG A 139 -5.30 -10.08 13.85
C ARG A 139 -3.88 -9.90 13.30
N LYS A 140 -3.45 -10.82 12.43
CA LYS A 140 -2.19 -10.66 11.69
C LYS A 140 -2.29 -9.41 10.81
N THR A 141 -1.45 -8.42 11.07
CA THR A 141 -1.19 -7.32 10.14
C THR A 141 -0.57 -7.90 8.87
N PRO A 142 -1.00 -7.42 7.67
CA PRO A 142 -0.40 -7.88 6.42
C PRO A 142 1.08 -7.47 6.36
N GLU A 143 1.94 -8.39 5.92
CA GLU A 143 3.29 -8.07 5.39
C GLU A 143 3.16 -7.54 3.96
#